data_AF-A0A7H8TPG4-F1
#
_entry.id   AF-A0A7H8TPG4-F1
#
_cell.length_a   1.000
_cell.length_b   1.000
_cell.length_c   1.000
_cell.angle_alpha   90.00
_cell.angle_beta   90.00
_cell.angle_gamma   90.00
#
_symmetry.space_group_name_H-M   'P 1'
#
loop_
_entity.id
_entity.type
_entity.pdbx_description
1 polymer ?
#
loop_
_entity_poly.entity_id
_entity_poly.type
_entity_poly.pdbx_seq_one_letter_code
_entity_poly.pdbx_strand_id
1 'polypeptide(L)' 'MTGAVVPWDDPEPLSGPVGVPLVDLLDRVLATGVVISGDLVIAIAEVPLVRLSLHALLSSVNERVPAPWADGGPL' A
#
# COMPACT_ATOMS: atom_id res chain seq x y z
N MET A 1 17.56 -24.47 0.69
CA MET A 1 16.14 -24.07 0.55
C MET A 1 16.12 -22.70 -0.10
N THR A 2 16.25 -22.66 -1.43
CA THR A 2 16.22 -21.44 -2.24
C THR A 2 14.76 -21.06 -2.49
N GLY A 3 14.30 -19.97 -1.90
CA GLY A 3 12.98 -19.41 -2.20
C GLY A 3 12.94 -19.02 -3.68
N ALA A 4 12.07 -19.65 -4.46
CA ALA A 4 11.84 -19.25 -5.84
C ALA A 4 11.27 -17.82 -5.82
N VAL A 5 12.02 -16.87 -6.38
CA VAL A 5 11.48 -15.56 -6.73
C VAL A 5 10.33 -15.81 -7.68
N VAL A 6 9.11 -15.47 -7.27
CA VAL A 6 7.96 -15.44 -8.16
C VAL A 6 8.26 -14.34 -9.18
N PRO A 7 8.42 -14.66 -10.48
CA PRO A 7 8.48 -13.63 -11.50
C PRO A 7 7.14 -12.91 -11.46
N TRP A 8 7.16 -11.60 -11.25
CA TRP A 8 5.96 -10.77 -11.34
C TRP A 8 5.56 -10.58 -12.82
N ASP A 9 5.64 -11.67 -13.60
CA ASP A 9 5.43 -11.65 -15.05
C ASP A 9 3.95 -11.50 -15.34
N ASP A 10 3.69 -10.43 -16.08
CA ASP A 10 2.45 -9.94 -16.69
C ASP A 10 1.16 -10.14 -15.88
N PRO A 11 0.56 -9.06 -15.32
CA PRO A 11 -0.76 -9.18 -14.72
C PRO A 11 -1.72 -9.62 -15.84
N GLU A 12 -2.22 -10.85 -15.75
CA GLU A 12 -3.45 -11.26 -16.43
C GLU A 12 -4.45 -10.09 -16.32
N PRO A 13 -5.05 -9.63 -17.43
CA PRO A 13 -5.87 -8.43 -17.42
C PRO A 13 -6.99 -8.61 -16.39
N LEU A 14 -6.81 -7.94 -15.25
CA LEU A 14 -7.70 -7.99 -14.10
C LEU A 14 -9.09 -7.60 -14.60
N SER A 15 -9.98 -8.59 -14.70
CA SER A 15 -11.35 -8.37 -15.21
C SER A 15 -12.19 -7.67 -14.14
N GLY A 16 -11.91 -6.39 -13.95
CA GLY A 16 -12.55 -5.44 -13.04
C GLY A 16 -11.94 -4.04 -13.28
N PRO A 17 -12.48 -2.94 -12.71
CA PRO A 17 -12.02 -1.57 -12.98
C PRO A 17 -10.61 -1.22 -12.43
N VAL A 18 -9.73 -2.21 -12.22
CA VAL A 18 -8.37 -2.04 -11.70
C VAL A 18 -7.37 -2.42 -12.80
N GLY A 19 -7.22 -1.54 -13.79
CA GLY A 19 -6.30 -1.70 -14.91
C GLY A 19 -5.07 -0.80 -14.83
N VAL A 20 -4.50 -0.57 -13.64
CA VAL A 20 -3.27 0.22 -13.47
C VAL A 20 -2.11 -0.73 -13.20
N PRO A 21 -1.05 -0.74 -14.03
CA PRO A 21 0.16 -1.50 -13.75
C PRO A 21 0.70 -1.17 -12.35
N LEU A 22 1.12 -2.17 -11.57
CA LEU A 22 1.67 -1.93 -10.23
C LEU A 22 2.87 -0.99 -10.26
N VAL A 23 3.66 -1.03 -11.33
CA VAL A 23 4.80 -0.14 -11.54
C VAL A 23 4.37 1.32 -11.66
N ASP A 24 3.25 1.61 -12.34
CA ASP A 24 2.75 2.98 -12.49
C ASP A 24 2.13 3.48 -11.19
N LEU A 25 1.46 2.60 -10.44
CA LEU A 25 0.97 2.91 -9.09
C LEU A 25 2.14 3.19 -8.15
N LEU A 26 3.16 2.35 -8.19
CA LEU A 26 4.36 2.52 -7.38
C LEU A 26 5.06 3.83 -7.74
N ASP A 27 5.28 4.11 -9.02
CA ASP A 27 5.89 5.37 -9.48
C ASP A 27 5.09 6.59 -9.01
N ARG A 28 3.76 6.53 -9.11
CA ARG A 28 2.89 7.60 -8.55
C ARG A 28 3.08 7.79 -7.05
N VAL A 29 3.10 6.70 -6.27
CA VAL A 29 3.30 6.75 -4.81
C VAL A 29 4.69 7.28 -4.46
N LEU A 30 5.72 6.87 -5.21
CA LEU A 30 7.10 7.30 -5.01
C LEU A 30 7.30 8.79 -5.38
N ALA A 31 6.72 9.24 -6.49
CA ALA A 31 6.94 10.58 -7.03
C ALA A 31 6.00 11.64 -6.44
N THR A 32 4.72 11.31 -6.24
CA THR A 32 3.67 12.28 -5.86
C THR A 32 2.95 11.93 -4.55
N GLY A 33 2.89 10.66 -4.17
CA GLY A 33 2.02 10.17 -3.10
C GLY A 33 0.55 10.04 -3.56
N VAL A 34 -0.28 9.44 -2.71
CA VAL A 34 -1.69 9.15 -2.98
C VAL A 34 -2.54 9.44 -1.76
N VAL A 35 -3.69 10.11 -1.94
CA VAL A 35 -4.65 10.32 -0.85
C VAL A 35 -5.67 9.18 -0.84
N ILE A 36 -5.87 8.58 0.33
CA ILE A 36 -6.86 7.54 0.60
C ILE A 36 -7.97 8.15 1.44
N SER A 37 -9.21 8.05 0.97
CA SER A 37 -10.40 8.48 1.71
C SER A 37 -11.43 7.36 1.74
N GLY A 38 -12.06 7.16 2.90
CA GLY A 38 -13.10 6.14 3.05
C GLY A 38 -13.35 5.78 4.50
N ASP A 39 -13.96 4.63 4.72
CA ASP A 39 -14.21 4.08 6.05
C ASP A 39 -13.58 2.69 6.18
N LEU A 40 -13.00 2.42 7.35
CA LEU A 40 -12.43 1.12 7.73
C LEU A 40 -13.15 0.63 8.99
N VAL A 41 -13.52 -0.66 9.03
CA VAL A 41 -14.07 -1.29 10.23
C VAL A 41 -13.09 -2.35 10.74
N ILE A 42 -12.71 -2.26 12.00
CA ILE A 42 -11.92 -3.27 12.68
C ILE A 42 -12.88 -4.20 13.42
N ALA A 43 -12.80 -5.49 13.10
CA ALA A 43 -13.63 -6.54 13.67
C ALA A 43 -12.77 -7.64 14.30
N ILE A 44 -13.32 -8.31 15.31
CA ILE A 44 -12.72 -9.51 15.92
C ILE A 44 -13.79 -10.59 15.95
N ALA A 45 -13.45 -11.80 15.47
CA ALA A 45 -14.39 -12.93 15.41
C ALA A 45 -15.73 -12.55 14.75
N GLU A 46 -15.67 -11.87 13.60
CA GLU A 46 -16.82 -11.36 12.86
C GLU A 46 -17.69 -10.30 13.58
N VAL A 47 -17.24 -9.79 14.74
CA VAL A 47 -17.91 -8.71 15.47
C VAL A 47 -17.22 -7.38 15.18
N PRO A 48 -17.90 -6.39 14.55
CA PRO A 48 -17.34 -5.07 14.32
C PRO A 48 -17.21 -4.30 15.64
N LEU A 49 -16.03 -3.72 15.89
CA LEU A 49 -15.73 -3.00 17.15
C LEU A 49 -15.48 -1.52 16.93
N VAL A 50 -14.76 -1.16 15.86
CA VAL A 50 -14.32 0.21 15.62
C VAL A 50 -14.57 0.58 14.17
N ARG A 51 -15.22 1.72 13.92
CA ARG A 51 -15.32 2.34 12.60
C ARG A 51 -14.40 3.56 12.57
N LEU A 52 -13.46 3.56 11.64
CA LEU A 52 -12.56 4.67 11.37
C LEU A 52 -13.00 5.34 10.07
N SER A 53 -13.20 6.66 10.11
CA SER A 53 -13.26 7.46 8.89
C SER A 53 -11.84 7.90 8.54
N LEU A 54 -11.33 7.41 7.42
CA LEU A 54 -9.96 7.57 6.98
C LEU A 54 -9.87 8.73 5.98
N HIS A 55 -8.93 9.64 6.23
CA HIS A 55 -8.40 10.56 5.25
C HIS A 55 -6.88 10.59 5.45
N ALA A 56 -6.17 9.79 4.66
CA ALA A 56 -4.74 9.56 4.82
C ALA A 56 -3.98 9.91 3.54
N LEU A 57 -2.78 10.45 3.68
CA LEU A 57 -1.81 10.57 2.60
C LEU A 57 -0.84 9.38 2.70
N LEU A 58 -0.75 8.61 1.63
CA LEU A 58 0.25 7.58 1.43
C LEU A 58 1.43 8.17 0.63
N SER A 59 2.62 8.11 1.20
CA SER A 59 3.86 8.55 0.55
C SER A 59 4.97 7.54 0.78
N SER A 60 6.00 7.59 -0.07
CA SER A 60 7.23 6.82 0.17
C SER A 60 7.97 7.32 1.41
N VAL A 61 8.68 6.41 2.08
CA VAL A 61 9.64 6.74 3.12
C VAL A 61 10.94 7.16 2.45
N ASN A 62 11.47 8.33 2.83
CA ASN A 62 12.74 8.85 2.35
C ASN A 62 13.42 9.72 3.43
N GLU A 63 14.61 10.29 3.17
CA GLU A 63 15.31 11.16 4.14
C GLU A 63 14.46 12.34 4.64
N ARG A 64 13.56 12.86 3.81
CA ARG A 64 12.67 13.98 4.17
C ARG A 64 11.41 13.52 4.91
N VAL A 65 11.02 12.26 4.73
CA VAL A 65 9.84 11.64 5.36
C VAL A 65 10.28 10.29 5.93
N PRO A 66 10.92 10.28 7.12
CA PRO A 66 11.45 9.05 7.70
C PRO A 66 10.32 8.13 8.20
N ALA A 67 10.63 6.84 8.31
CA ALA A 67 9.70 5.90 8.91
C ALA A 67 9.47 6.26 10.40
N PRO A 68 8.24 6.13 10.92
CA PRO A 68 7.93 6.49 12.30
C PRO A 68 8.39 5.42 13.32
N TRP A 69 8.88 4.26 12.87
CA TRP A 69 9.39 3.18 13.71
C TRP A 69 10.91 3.05 13.62
N ALA A 70 11.53 2.63 14.73
CA ALA A 70 12.98 2.64 14.91
C ALA A 70 13.75 1.66 13.99
N ASP A 71 13.11 0.59 13.52
CA ASP A 71 13.74 -0.45 12.68
C ASP A 71 13.72 -0.11 11.18
N GLY A 72 13.20 1.07 10.81
CA GLY A 72 13.33 1.59 9.45
C GLY A 72 14.78 2.04 9.25
N GLY A 73 15.66 1.09 8.91
CA GLY A 73 17.10 1.32 8.77
C GLY A 73 17.47 2.52 7.88
N PRO A 74 18.73 2.97 7.93
CA PRO A 74 19.18 4.10 7.12
C PRO A 74 18.92 3.82 5.64
N LEU A 75 18.32 4.81 4.96
CA LEU A 75 18.08 4.79 3.53
C LEU A 75 19.38 5.01 2.75
#